data_AF-A0A9P6NYR1-F1
#
_entry.id   AF-A0A9P6NYR1-F1
#
_cell.length_a   1.000
_cell.length_b   1.000
_cell.length_c   1.000
_cell.angle_alpha   90.00
_cell.angle_beta   90.00
_cell.angle_gamma   90.00
#
_symmetry.space_group_name_H-M   'P 1'
#
loop_
_entity.id
_entity.type
_entity.pdbx_description
1 polymer ?
#
loop_
_entity_poly.entity_id
_entity_poly.type
_entity_poly.pdbx_seq_one_letter_code
_entity_poly.pdbx_strand_id
1 'polypeptide(L)'
;ETLQEPAGAHPSMPRLNQSPAEQSGAATQSIGGTQPVALQSQIPDQLTEKTKDGECSTEPKSDSTGDAVREDCAGAYQEPREIVQQYVSDVFPTVAEASNVLSAVAMKNGYYCLPMLESLEAMTVDELSHVEEFVVGRSGCGEIRFEVPVDLSNINIHKIMGIIVVLEEQSICVYPDQKYKPAQYQGLNVPATILLECCFLLDPEVKTPITDPQHPEVGLFVEKLRAHPEYAFVDYIAVTGDWVFRMSHF
;
A
#
# COMPACT_ATOMS: atom_id res chain seq x y z
N GLU A 1 -53.00 -24.47 28.40
CA GLU A 1 -53.71 -24.09 27.16
C GLU A 1 -52.73 -23.29 26.33
N THR A 2 -51.81 -23.90 25.58
CA THR A 2 -51.93 -24.80 24.41
C THR A 2 -52.42 -24.08 23.15
N LEU A 3 -51.65 -24.27 22.06
CA LEU A 3 -51.94 -24.07 20.63
C LEU A 3 -51.48 -22.69 20.08
N GLN A 4 -50.78 -22.53 18.96
CA GLN A 4 -50.18 -23.41 17.95
C GLN A 4 -49.46 -22.49 16.93
N GLU A 5 -48.26 -22.84 16.43
CA GLU A 5 -47.73 -22.29 15.16
C GLU A 5 -48.51 -22.83 13.95
N PRO A 6 -48.45 -22.18 12.77
CA PRO A 6 -47.62 -22.77 11.71
C PRO A 6 -46.97 -21.79 10.68
N ALA A 7 -45.77 -22.18 10.24
CA ALA A 7 -45.27 -22.31 8.85
C ALA A 7 -45.52 -21.23 7.77
N GLY A 8 -44.41 -20.66 7.27
CA GLY A 8 -43.95 -20.84 5.88
C GLY A 8 -44.52 -19.96 4.76
N ALA A 9 -43.65 -19.18 4.10
CA ALA A 9 -43.59 -19.02 2.63
C ALA A 9 -42.48 -18.05 2.18
N HIS A 10 -41.45 -18.58 1.51
CA HIS A 10 -40.64 -17.85 0.52
C HIS A 10 -41.43 -17.75 -0.80
N PRO A 11 -41.28 -16.63 -1.54
CA PRO A 11 -40.79 -16.70 -2.93
C PRO A 11 -39.94 -15.44 -3.27
N SER A 12 -39.26 -15.24 -4.39
CA SER A 12 -38.68 -16.01 -5.50
C SER A 12 -37.93 -14.95 -6.33
N MET A 13 -36.68 -15.21 -6.74
CA MET A 13 -35.99 -14.42 -7.76
C MET A 13 -36.59 -14.67 -9.15
N PRO A 14 -36.47 -13.73 -10.10
CA PRO A 14 -36.41 -14.05 -11.51
C PRO A 14 -34.97 -14.02 -12.05
N ARG A 15 -34.63 -15.09 -12.78
CA ARG A 15 -33.41 -15.28 -13.57
C ARG A 15 -33.63 -14.81 -15.01
N LEU A 16 -32.51 -14.41 -15.64
CA LEU A 16 -32.14 -14.55 -17.06
C LEU A 16 -33.02 -13.87 -18.13
N ASN A 17 -32.38 -12.99 -18.90
CA ASN A 17 -32.64 -12.94 -20.33
C ASN A 17 -31.31 -12.90 -21.11
N GLN A 18 -31.23 -13.75 -22.13
CA GLN A 18 -30.10 -13.94 -23.04
C GLN A 18 -30.20 -12.96 -24.23
N SER A 19 -29.06 -12.82 -24.92
CA SER A 19 -28.76 -12.00 -26.10
C SER A 19 -29.75 -12.11 -27.28
N PRO A 20 -29.55 -11.28 -28.31
CA PRO A 20 -28.88 -11.82 -29.49
C PRO A 20 -27.82 -10.90 -30.12
N ALA A 21 -26.94 -11.54 -30.88
CA ALA A 21 -25.92 -10.96 -31.76
C ALA A 21 -26.52 -10.32 -33.02
N GLU A 22 -25.81 -9.36 -33.61
CA GLU A 22 -25.77 -9.19 -35.07
C GLU A 22 -24.47 -8.51 -35.53
N GLN A 23 -24.04 -8.93 -36.73
CA GLN A 23 -22.77 -8.67 -37.41
C GLN A 23 -22.83 -7.44 -38.33
N SER A 24 -21.67 -7.09 -38.91
CA SER A 24 -21.39 -6.25 -40.10
C SER A 24 -20.63 -4.97 -39.73
N GLY A 25 -19.58 -4.53 -40.40
CA GLY A 25 -18.96 -4.88 -41.68
C GLY A 25 -17.76 -3.95 -41.91
N ALA A 26 -16.93 -4.30 -42.89
CA ALA A 26 -15.61 -3.75 -43.22
C ALA A 26 -15.54 -2.24 -43.53
N ALA A 27 -14.35 -1.63 -43.35
CA ALA A 27 -13.63 -0.89 -44.40
C ALA A 27 -12.26 -0.32 -43.94
N THR A 28 -11.30 -0.52 -44.83
CA THR A 28 -9.92 -0.02 -44.93
C THR A 28 -9.82 1.51 -45.00
N GLN A 29 -8.76 2.12 -44.44
CA GLN A 29 -7.89 3.09 -45.15
C GLN A 29 -6.68 3.53 -44.30
N SER A 30 -5.51 3.51 -44.95
CA SER A 30 -4.22 3.96 -44.44
C SER A 30 -4.05 5.47 -44.62
N ILE A 31 -3.41 6.17 -43.69
CA ILE A 31 -2.64 7.38 -44.02
C ILE A 31 -1.45 7.49 -43.05
N GLY A 32 -0.30 7.91 -43.59
CA GLY A 32 1.04 7.95 -42.98
C GLY A 32 1.14 8.73 -41.66
N GLY A 33 2.23 8.63 -40.90
CA GLY A 33 3.60 8.51 -41.32
C GLY A 33 4.33 9.75 -40.81
N THR A 34 4.96 9.67 -39.65
CA THR A 34 6.05 10.58 -39.26
C THR A 34 6.92 9.87 -38.23
N GLN A 35 8.20 9.71 -38.56
CA GLN A 35 9.23 9.11 -37.72
C GLN A 35 9.64 10.05 -36.58
N PRO A 36 10.15 9.50 -35.45
CA PRO A 36 10.77 10.27 -34.39
C PRO A 36 12.20 10.71 -34.75
N VAL A 37 12.53 11.96 -34.41
CA VAL A 37 13.87 12.55 -34.52
C VAL A 37 14.76 11.99 -33.41
N ALA A 38 15.84 11.34 -33.80
CA ALA A 38 16.92 10.90 -32.93
C ALA A 38 17.83 12.08 -32.55
N LEU A 39 18.17 12.19 -31.26
CA LEU A 39 19.32 12.98 -30.81
C LEU A 39 20.37 12.00 -30.27
N GLN A 40 21.45 11.83 -31.04
CA GLN A 40 22.67 11.17 -30.65
C GLN A 40 23.55 12.12 -29.83
N SER A 41 24.00 11.66 -28.66
CA SER A 41 25.20 12.18 -28.01
C SER A 41 26.27 11.09 -28.00
N GLN A 42 27.35 11.39 -28.72
CA GLN A 42 28.59 10.63 -28.83
C GLN A 42 29.46 10.83 -27.58
N ILE A 43 30.45 9.93 -27.40
CA ILE A 43 31.82 10.08 -26.83
C ILE A 43 32.23 8.75 -26.11
N PRO A 44 33.50 8.28 -26.20
CA PRO A 44 33.84 7.01 -26.85
C PRO A 44 34.53 5.95 -25.97
N ASP A 45 34.59 4.73 -26.52
CA ASP A 45 35.44 3.61 -26.12
C ASP A 45 36.93 3.87 -26.34
N GLN A 46 37.77 3.49 -25.36
CA GLN A 46 39.19 3.20 -25.55
C GLN A 46 39.66 2.05 -24.62
N LEU A 47 40.06 0.95 -25.28
CA LEU A 47 41.09 -0.06 -24.99
C LEU A 47 41.49 -0.42 -23.53
N THR A 48 41.52 -1.72 -23.21
CA THR A 48 42.76 -2.55 -23.28
C THR A 48 42.51 -4.03 -22.98
N GLU A 49 43.20 -4.90 -23.74
CA GLU A 49 43.33 -6.36 -23.53
C GLU A 49 44.33 -6.70 -22.42
N LYS A 50 44.12 -7.82 -21.69
CA LYS A 50 44.97 -9.06 -21.71
C LYS A 50 44.88 -9.92 -20.43
N THR A 51 44.62 -11.22 -20.64
CA THR A 51 45.15 -12.44 -19.95
C THR A 51 44.85 -12.63 -18.45
N LYS A 52 44.70 -13.82 -17.84
CA LYS A 52 45.10 -15.22 -18.13
C LYS A 52 44.39 -16.15 -17.10
N ASP A 53 44.18 -17.43 -17.49
CA ASP A 53 44.12 -18.69 -16.71
C ASP A 53 43.51 -18.76 -15.28
N GLY A 54 42.54 -19.66 -15.06
CA GLY A 54 42.16 -20.14 -13.73
C GLY A 54 40.96 -21.10 -13.70
N GLU A 55 41.13 -22.25 -13.05
CA GLU A 55 40.31 -23.46 -13.03
C GLU A 55 38.87 -23.38 -12.49
N CYS A 56 38.04 -24.29 -13.04
CA CYS A 56 37.09 -25.20 -12.40
C CYS A 56 36.76 -25.01 -10.90
N SER A 57 35.49 -24.73 -10.58
CA SER A 57 34.61 -25.62 -9.79
C SER A 57 33.23 -24.98 -9.54
N THR A 58 32.25 -25.85 -9.44
CA THR A 58 30.82 -25.70 -9.13
C THR A 58 30.49 -24.79 -7.93
N GLU A 59 29.38 -24.02 -8.00
CA GLU A 59 28.32 -23.86 -6.97
C GLU A 59 27.19 -22.86 -7.38
N PRO A 60 26.04 -22.77 -6.68
CA PRO A 60 24.70 -22.72 -7.29
C PRO A 60 24.08 -21.33 -7.50
N LYS A 61 22.93 -21.38 -8.20
CA LYS A 61 22.01 -20.32 -8.64
C LYS A 61 21.81 -19.17 -7.66
N SER A 62 21.94 -17.95 -8.18
CA SER A 62 21.49 -16.70 -7.57
C SER A 62 19.96 -16.66 -7.50
N ASP A 63 19.44 -16.63 -6.28
CA ASP A 63 18.03 -16.42 -5.95
C ASP A 63 17.63 -14.98 -6.34
N SER A 64 16.74 -14.82 -7.32
CA SER A 64 16.12 -13.54 -7.65
C SER A 64 14.85 -13.39 -6.81
N THR A 65 15.02 -13.25 -5.51
CA THR A 65 13.93 -12.96 -4.58
C THR A 65 13.60 -11.48 -4.70
N GLY A 66 12.44 -11.17 -5.26
CA GLY A 66 11.84 -9.85 -5.05
C GLY A 66 11.46 -9.74 -3.58
N ASP A 67 12.20 -8.91 -2.85
CA ASP A 67 11.83 -8.40 -1.52
C ASP A 67 10.47 -7.69 -1.61
N ALA A 68 9.38 -8.45 -1.45
CA ALA A 68 8.03 -7.89 -1.32
C ALA A 68 7.80 -7.22 0.06
N VAL A 69 8.81 -7.24 0.92
CA VAL A 69 8.91 -6.43 2.13
C VAL A 69 10.34 -5.91 2.16
N ARG A 70 10.53 -4.61 1.93
CA ARG A 70 11.82 -3.99 2.25
C ARG A 70 11.98 -4.04 3.77
N GLU A 71 12.77 -4.99 4.28
CA GLU A 71 13.35 -4.94 5.63
C GLU A 71 14.36 -3.79 5.70
N ASP A 72 13.85 -2.55 5.70
CA ASP A 72 14.43 -1.36 6.34
C ASP A 72 13.60 -0.14 5.90
N CYS A 73 12.60 0.22 6.70
CA CYS A 73 11.90 1.51 6.53
C CYS A 73 12.84 2.70 6.79
N ALA A 74 14.05 2.46 7.27
CA ALA A 74 15.08 3.48 7.50
C ALA A 74 15.86 3.87 6.22
N GLY A 75 15.85 3.04 5.17
CA GLY A 75 16.84 3.14 4.07
C GLY A 75 16.40 3.90 2.81
N ALA A 76 15.12 4.22 2.64
CA ALA A 76 14.59 4.86 1.42
C ALA A 76 13.78 6.14 1.68
N TYR A 77 13.97 6.78 2.84
CA TYR A 77 13.51 8.15 3.08
C TYR A 77 14.33 9.13 2.22
N GLN A 78 14.00 9.25 0.94
CA GLN A 78 14.61 10.25 0.06
C GLN A 78 13.81 11.55 0.09
N GLU A 79 14.11 12.40 1.07
CA GLU A 79 14.15 13.86 0.88
C GLU A 79 12.91 14.54 0.25
N PRO A 80 11.67 14.42 0.79
CA PRO A 80 10.68 15.47 0.55
C PRO A 80 10.12 16.03 1.87
N ARG A 81 10.39 15.38 3.01
CA ARG A 81 9.87 15.79 4.32
C ARG A 81 10.47 17.10 4.77
N GLU A 82 11.77 17.30 4.57
CA GLU A 82 12.45 18.55 4.95
C GLU A 82 11.97 19.72 4.09
N ILE A 83 11.77 19.52 2.79
CA ILE A 83 11.26 20.57 1.89
C ILE A 83 9.82 20.94 2.25
N VAL A 84 8.97 19.95 2.53
CA VAL A 84 7.58 20.20 2.96
C VAL A 84 7.55 20.84 4.35
N GLN A 85 8.38 20.39 5.29
CA GLN A 85 8.46 20.99 6.63
C GLN A 85 8.98 22.43 6.60
N GLN A 86 10.03 22.69 5.82
CA GLN A 86 10.63 24.01 5.65
C GLN A 86 9.66 24.97 4.95
N TYR A 87 8.98 24.51 3.89
CA TYR A 87 7.97 25.32 3.21
C TYR A 87 6.77 25.64 4.12
N VAL A 88 6.32 24.69 4.92
CA VAL A 88 5.21 24.91 5.85
C VAL A 88 5.62 25.86 6.98
N SER A 89 6.86 25.81 7.49
CA SER A 89 7.34 26.75 8.51
C SER A 89 7.55 28.18 7.98
N ASP A 90 7.96 28.33 6.72
CA ASP A 90 8.28 29.64 6.13
C ASP A 90 7.03 30.42 5.67
N VAL A 91 5.91 29.72 5.43
CA VAL A 91 4.67 30.32 4.91
C VAL A 91 3.61 30.59 6.00
N PHE A 92 3.64 29.86 7.12
CA PHE A 92 2.59 29.93 8.15
C PHE A 92 3.17 30.27 9.53
N PRO A 93 2.97 31.51 10.02
CA PRO A 93 3.63 32.00 11.24
C PRO A 93 3.03 31.45 12.55
N THR A 94 1.92 30.70 12.51
CA THR A 94 1.31 30.10 13.71
C THR A 94 1.25 28.57 13.64
N VAL A 95 1.48 27.92 14.80
CA VAL A 95 1.59 26.46 14.92
C VAL A 95 0.27 25.74 14.59
N ALA A 96 -0.87 26.39 14.83
CA ALA A 96 -2.20 25.85 14.52
C ALA A 96 -2.49 25.87 13.01
N GLU A 97 -2.13 26.96 12.31
CA GLU A 97 -2.26 27.05 10.85
C GLU A 97 -1.37 26.02 10.16
N ALA A 98 -0.14 25.83 10.65
CA ALA A 98 0.77 24.81 10.13
C ALA A 98 0.18 23.39 10.27
N SER A 99 -0.49 23.09 11.38
CA SER A 99 -1.10 21.78 11.64
C SER A 99 -2.22 21.46 10.64
N ASN A 100 -3.14 22.41 10.43
CA ASN A 100 -4.26 22.24 9.49
C ASN A 100 -3.77 22.09 8.04
N VAL A 101 -2.70 22.81 7.68
CA VAL A 101 -2.05 22.70 6.36
C VAL A 101 -1.49 21.29 6.15
N LEU A 102 -0.88 20.65 7.16
CA LEU A 102 -0.36 19.29 7.03
C LEU A 102 -1.45 18.28 6.66
N SER A 103 -2.58 18.28 7.39
CA SER A 103 -3.70 17.39 7.08
C SER A 103 -4.30 17.69 5.70
N ALA A 104 -4.42 18.96 5.30
CA ALA A 104 -4.93 19.33 3.99
C ALA A 104 -4.01 18.85 2.85
N VAL A 105 -2.69 18.97 3.03
CA VAL A 105 -1.69 18.44 2.09
C VAL A 105 -1.76 16.91 2.02
N ALA A 106 -1.85 16.23 3.16
CA ALA A 106 -1.99 14.77 3.21
C ALA A 106 -3.25 14.29 2.46
N MET A 107 -4.40 14.91 2.72
CA MET A 107 -5.66 14.58 2.04
C MET A 107 -5.59 14.83 0.53
N LYS A 108 -4.93 15.92 0.11
CA LYS A 108 -4.66 16.18 -1.31
C LYS A 108 -3.78 15.10 -1.96
N ASN A 109 -2.93 14.45 -1.17
CA ASN A 109 -2.07 13.34 -1.60
C ASN A 109 -2.74 11.96 -1.44
N GLY A 110 -4.07 11.94 -1.28
CA GLY A 110 -4.89 10.72 -1.28
C GLY A 110 -5.04 10.05 0.08
N TYR A 111 -4.52 10.65 1.16
CA TYR A 111 -4.74 10.14 2.51
C TYR A 111 -6.16 10.37 2.99
N TYR A 112 -6.64 9.46 3.83
CA TYR A 112 -7.90 9.58 4.55
C TYR A 112 -7.80 8.83 5.89
N CYS A 113 -8.77 9.10 6.77
CA CYS A 113 -8.96 8.34 7.99
C CYS A 113 -10.44 8.12 8.29
N LEU A 114 -10.75 7.10 9.08
CA LEU A 114 -12.06 6.81 9.63
C LEU A 114 -11.92 6.62 11.16
N PRO A 115 -12.72 7.29 12.00
CA PRO A 115 -13.59 8.43 11.71
C PRO A 115 -12.87 9.55 10.95
N MET A 116 -13.63 10.37 10.21
CA MET A 116 -13.05 11.46 9.42
C MET A 116 -12.35 12.47 10.32
N LEU A 117 -11.35 13.18 9.79
CA LEU A 117 -10.57 14.15 10.57
C LEU A 117 -11.46 15.20 11.25
N GLU A 118 -12.48 15.71 10.57
CA GLU A 118 -13.46 16.65 11.15
C GLU A 118 -14.21 16.05 12.36
N SER A 119 -14.49 14.74 12.32
CA SER A 119 -15.09 14.04 13.46
C SER A 119 -14.11 13.92 14.62
N LEU A 120 -12.83 13.68 14.36
CA LEU A 120 -11.79 13.64 15.39
C LEU A 120 -11.57 15.02 16.03
N GLU A 121 -11.64 16.10 15.24
CA GLU A 121 -11.55 17.48 15.74
C GLU A 121 -12.72 17.84 16.67
N ALA A 122 -13.89 17.25 16.42
CA ALA A 122 -15.09 17.45 17.23
C ALA A 122 -15.11 16.61 18.52
N MET A 123 -14.24 15.61 18.65
CA MET A 123 -14.14 14.76 19.83
C MET A 123 -13.46 15.48 21.00
N THR A 124 -13.94 15.17 22.20
CA THR A 124 -13.28 15.55 23.44
C THR A 124 -11.99 14.75 23.66
N VAL A 125 -11.13 15.21 24.57
CA VAL A 125 -9.90 14.50 24.94
C VAL A 125 -10.18 13.08 25.46
N ASP A 126 -11.30 12.89 26.16
CA ASP A 126 -11.74 11.58 26.68
C ASP A 126 -12.13 10.64 25.52
N GLU A 127 -12.93 11.13 24.57
CA GLU A 127 -13.31 10.36 23.37
C GLU A 127 -12.08 10.04 22.50
N LEU A 128 -11.14 10.98 22.37
CA LEU A 128 -9.87 10.76 21.66
C LEU A 128 -8.98 9.71 22.34
N SER A 129 -9.17 9.42 23.63
CA SER A 129 -8.38 8.40 24.33
C SER A 129 -8.81 6.96 24.03
N HIS A 130 -9.94 6.79 23.32
CA HIS A 130 -10.52 5.48 23.02
C HIS A 130 -11.25 5.47 21.67
N VAL A 131 -10.57 5.91 20.60
CA VAL A 131 -11.17 5.91 19.26
C VAL A 131 -11.24 4.49 18.72
N GLU A 132 -12.46 3.98 18.58
CA GLU A 132 -12.74 2.65 18.03
C GLU A 132 -12.72 2.65 16.49
N GLU A 133 -12.51 1.45 15.92
CA GLU A 133 -12.55 1.20 14.47
C GLU A 133 -11.70 2.19 13.66
N PHE A 134 -10.58 2.64 14.24
CA PHE A 134 -9.75 3.65 13.61
C PHE A 134 -9.07 3.08 12.37
N VAL A 135 -9.15 3.81 11.26
CA VAL A 135 -8.52 3.46 9.98
C VAL A 135 -7.73 4.65 9.48
N VAL A 136 -6.53 4.41 8.96
CA VAL A 136 -5.76 5.39 8.19
C VAL A 136 -5.38 4.76 6.86
N GLY A 137 -5.73 5.40 5.76
CA GLY A 137 -5.47 4.89 4.42
C GLY A 137 -4.92 5.93 3.47
N ARG A 138 -4.37 5.46 2.35
CA ARG A 138 -3.95 6.28 1.22
C ARG A 138 -4.34 5.56 -0.06
N SER A 139 -5.16 6.21 -0.87
CA SER A 139 -5.68 5.63 -2.12
C SER A 139 -4.54 5.22 -3.05
N GLY A 140 -4.56 3.97 -3.55
CA GLY A 140 -3.51 3.44 -4.43
C GLY A 140 -2.28 2.90 -3.68
N CYS A 141 -2.26 2.93 -2.35
CA CYS A 141 -1.18 2.38 -1.53
C CYS A 141 -1.69 1.32 -0.55
N GLY A 142 -2.81 1.60 0.13
CA GLY A 142 -3.38 0.69 1.11
C GLY A 142 -3.95 1.40 2.34
N GLU A 143 -4.20 0.62 3.39
CA GLU A 143 -4.77 1.09 4.65
C GLU A 143 -4.34 0.27 5.87
N ILE A 144 -4.42 0.91 7.03
CA ILE A 144 -4.19 0.33 8.35
C ILE A 144 -5.50 0.40 9.11
N ARG A 145 -6.04 -0.76 9.52
CA ARG A 145 -7.22 -0.88 10.38
C ARG A 145 -6.78 -1.34 11.76
N PHE A 146 -6.91 -0.46 12.76
CA PHE A 146 -6.53 -0.78 14.13
C PHE A 146 -7.58 -1.70 14.76
N GLU A 147 -7.12 -2.82 15.34
CA GLU A 147 -8.01 -3.87 15.87
C GLU A 147 -8.49 -3.60 17.29
N VAL A 148 -7.89 -2.61 17.95
CA VAL A 148 -8.23 -2.17 19.31
C VAL A 148 -8.43 -0.66 19.32
N PRO A 149 -9.17 -0.11 20.30
CA PRO A 149 -9.31 1.33 20.45
C PRO A 149 -7.93 2.00 20.60
N VAL A 150 -7.73 3.11 19.88
CA VAL A 150 -6.47 3.85 19.89
C VAL A 150 -6.56 5.08 20.78
N ASP A 151 -5.47 5.41 21.45
CA ASP A 151 -5.34 6.64 22.23
C ASP A 151 -4.70 7.76 21.38
N LEU A 152 -5.53 8.68 20.90
CA LEU A 152 -5.12 9.87 20.16
C LEU A 152 -5.04 11.13 21.05
N SER A 153 -5.36 11.03 22.34
CA SER A 153 -5.47 12.19 23.25
C SER A 153 -4.16 12.99 23.39
N ASN A 154 -3.02 12.31 23.23
CA ASN A 154 -1.69 12.89 23.30
C ASN A 154 -1.00 13.02 21.93
N ILE A 155 -1.73 12.79 20.84
CA ILE A 155 -1.24 12.84 19.47
C ILE A 155 -1.84 14.06 18.78
N ASN A 156 -1.03 14.81 18.03
CA ASN A 156 -1.60 15.82 17.13
C ASN A 156 -2.27 15.09 15.95
N ILE A 157 -3.60 15.09 15.93
CA ILE A 157 -4.41 14.37 14.93
C ILE A 157 -4.11 14.79 13.49
N HIS A 158 -3.70 16.04 13.25
CA HIS A 158 -3.34 16.52 11.91
C HIS A 158 -1.98 15.99 11.42
N LYS A 159 -1.17 15.42 12.32
CA LYS A 159 0.10 14.74 11.99
C LYS A 159 -0.09 13.24 11.79
N ILE A 160 -1.28 12.69 11.99
CA ILE A 160 -1.49 11.25 11.81
C ILE A 160 -1.20 10.87 10.35
N MET A 161 -1.85 11.53 9.40
CA MET A 161 -1.70 11.23 7.97
C MET A 161 -0.42 11.85 7.39
N GLY A 162 0.41 11.02 6.76
CA GLY A 162 1.61 11.44 6.03
C GLY A 162 2.81 11.86 6.89
N ILE A 163 2.68 11.83 8.22
CA ILE A 163 3.79 12.15 9.14
C ILE A 163 4.00 11.05 10.18
N ILE A 164 2.96 10.64 10.92
CA ILE A 164 3.04 9.52 11.87
C ILE A 164 2.76 8.21 11.15
N VAL A 165 1.73 8.17 10.32
CA VAL A 165 1.41 7.04 9.43
C VAL A 165 1.80 7.44 8.02
N VAL A 166 2.79 6.75 7.47
CA VAL A 166 3.32 6.97 6.13
C VAL A 166 3.02 5.73 5.31
N LEU A 167 2.20 5.92 4.28
CA LEU A 167 1.77 4.91 3.33
C LEU A 167 2.38 5.25 1.97
N GLU A 168 3.19 4.33 1.47
CA GLU A 168 3.80 4.39 0.15
C GLU A 168 3.39 3.16 -0.66
N GLU A 169 3.71 3.15 -1.96
CA GLU A 169 3.44 1.98 -2.79
C GLU A 169 4.12 0.76 -2.18
N GLN A 170 3.33 -0.28 -1.88
CA GLN A 170 3.80 -1.56 -1.32
C GLN A 170 4.54 -1.43 0.03
N SER A 171 4.37 -0.33 0.77
CA SER A 171 5.08 -0.10 2.03
C SER A 171 4.25 0.72 3.02
N ILE A 172 4.34 0.34 4.30
CA ILE A 172 3.78 1.11 5.40
C ILE A 172 4.84 1.39 6.46
N CYS A 173 4.73 2.54 7.11
CA CYS A 173 5.52 2.86 8.29
C CYS A 173 4.66 3.67 9.27
N VAL A 174 4.60 3.21 10.51
CA VAL A 174 3.99 3.96 11.62
C VAL A 174 5.11 4.35 12.58
N TYR A 175 5.15 5.62 12.97
CA TYR A 175 6.25 6.22 13.73
C TYR A 175 7.62 6.12 13.01
N PRO A 176 7.78 6.76 11.84
CA PRO A 176 9.06 6.74 11.12
C PRO A 176 10.23 7.31 11.93
N ASP A 177 9.94 8.26 12.82
CA ASP A 177 10.91 8.74 13.81
C ASP A 177 10.76 7.95 15.11
N GLN A 178 11.73 7.05 15.33
CA GLN A 178 11.78 6.14 16.48
C GLN A 178 11.80 6.87 17.83
N LYS A 179 12.21 8.13 17.89
CA LYS A 179 12.18 8.93 19.12
C LYS A 179 10.75 9.18 19.61
N TYR A 180 9.79 9.26 18.69
CA TYR A 180 8.38 9.52 18.99
C TYR A 180 7.53 8.24 18.99
N LYS A 181 8.16 7.08 18.77
CA LYS A 181 7.49 5.79 18.83
C LYS A 181 7.15 5.45 20.29
N PRO A 182 5.86 5.32 20.64
CA PRO A 182 5.46 4.98 22.00
C PRO A 182 5.67 3.49 22.28
N ALA A 183 5.52 3.09 23.54
CA ALA A 183 5.59 1.69 23.92
C ALA A 183 4.47 0.87 23.25
N GLN A 184 4.64 -0.45 23.21
CA GLN A 184 3.60 -1.34 22.71
C GLN A 184 2.29 -1.12 23.48
N TYR A 185 1.18 -1.15 22.76
CA TYR A 185 -0.18 -0.85 23.23
C TYR A 185 -0.44 0.62 23.63
N GLN A 186 0.38 1.56 23.17
CA GLN A 186 0.16 2.99 23.36
C GLN A 186 0.05 3.73 22.03
N GLY A 187 -0.79 4.76 21.97
CA GLY A 187 -1.00 5.52 20.76
C GLY A 187 -1.51 4.64 19.61
N LEU A 188 -0.82 4.71 18.48
CA LEU A 188 -1.03 3.87 17.30
C LEU A 188 -0.14 2.62 17.32
N ASN A 189 0.68 2.41 18.36
CA ASN A 189 1.55 1.23 18.46
C ASN A 189 0.78 0.02 19.04
N VAL A 190 -0.33 -0.32 18.39
CA VAL A 190 -1.29 -1.34 18.81
C VAL A 190 -1.50 -2.35 17.66
N PRO A 191 -2.14 -3.51 17.90
CA PRO A 191 -2.44 -4.47 16.85
C PRO A 191 -3.30 -3.88 15.73
N ALA A 192 -3.00 -4.26 14.49
CA ALA A 192 -3.70 -3.78 13.30
C ALA A 192 -3.72 -4.82 12.17
N THR A 193 -4.79 -4.79 11.37
CA THR A 193 -4.85 -5.43 10.05
C THR A 193 -4.43 -4.41 8.99
N ILE A 194 -3.51 -4.80 8.13
CA ILE A 194 -2.94 -3.99 7.05
C ILE A 194 -3.43 -4.53 5.71
N LEU A 195 -3.82 -3.62 4.81
CA LEU A 195 -3.97 -3.88 3.39
C LEU A 195 -2.89 -3.08 2.66
N LEU A 196 -2.06 -3.75 1.88
CA LEU A 196 -1.20 -3.14 0.88
C LEU A 196 -1.75 -3.41 -0.52
N GLU A 197 -1.92 -2.36 -1.31
CA GLU A 197 -2.39 -2.44 -2.69
C GLU A 197 -1.22 -2.65 -3.66
N CYS A 198 -1.49 -3.29 -4.80
CA CYS A 198 -0.54 -3.44 -5.91
C CYS A 198 0.77 -4.19 -5.56
N CYS A 199 0.79 -5.05 -4.54
CA CYS A 199 1.91 -5.95 -4.19
C CYS A 199 1.98 -7.16 -5.13
N PHE A 200 2.31 -6.94 -6.39
CA PHE A 200 2.38 -8.02 -7.39
C PHE A 200 3.67 -8.83 -7.29
N LEU A 201 3.54 -10.15 -7.43
CA LEU A 201 4.67 -11.00 -7.83
C LEU A 201 5.07 -10.62 -9.26
N LEU A 202 6.36 -10.35 -9.49
CA LEU A 202 6.88 -9.99 -10.80
C LEU A 202 7.52 -11.18 -11.49
N ASP A 203 7.24 -11.35 -12.77
CA ASP A 203 7.94 -12.30 -13.63
C ASP A 203 9.44 -11.97 -13.64
N PRO A 204 10.32 -12.96 -13.37
CA PRO A 204 11.74 -12.71 -13.22
C PRO A 204 12.42 -12.26 -14.53
N GLU A 205 11.91 -12.67 -15.69
CA GLU A 205 12.48 -12.38 -17.00
C GLU A 205 11.98 -11.05 -17.56
N VAL A 206 10.66 -10.85 -17.61
CA VAL A 206 10.06 -9.67 -18.26
C VAL A 206 9.69 -8.54 -17.30
N LYS A 207 9.79 -8.76 -15.99
CA LYS A 207 9.46 -7.79 -14.93
C LYS A 207 8.03 -7.27 -14.96
N THR A 208 7.10 -8.10 -15.45
CA THR A 208 5.67 -7.77 -15.47
C THR A 208 4.92 -8.48 -14.34
N PRO A 209 3.85 -7.89 -13.79
CA PRO A 209 3.00 -8.54 -12.80
C PRO A 209 2.44 -9.88 -13.25
N ILE A 210 2.59 -10.91 -12.41
CA ILE A 210 1.90 -12.19 -12.53
C ILE A 210 0.56 -12.06 -11.80
N THR A 211 -0.52 -11.96 -12.58
CA THR A 211 -1.87 -11.70 -12.06
C THR A 211 -2.80 -12.92 -12.11
N ASP A 212 -2.37 -14.02 -12.73
CA ASP A 212 -3.13 -15.28 -12.76
C ASP A 212 -3.04 -16.00 -11.42
N PRO A 213 -4.15 -16.13 -10.66
CA PRO A 213 -4.13 -16.81 -9.37
C PRO A 213 -3.77 -18.30 -9.45
N GLN A 214 -3.90 -18.92 -10.62
CA GLN A 214 -3.54 -20.32 -10.85
C GLN A 214 -2.07 -20.51 -11.24
N HIS A 215 -1.30 -19.43 -11.37
CA HIS A 215 0.11 -19.51 -11.70
C HIS A 215 0.88 -20.22 -10.57
N PRO A 216 1.71 -21.25 -10.87
CA PRO A 216 2.41 -22.01 -9.84
C PRO A 216 3.27 -21.16 -8.89
N GLU A 217 3.87 -20.08 -9.40
CA GLU A 217 4.69 -19.18 -8.59
C GLU A 217 3.88 -18.33 -7.61
N VAL A 218 2.61 -18.03 -7.92
CA VAL A 218 1.71 -17.32 -6.99
C VAL A 218 1.48 -18.17 -5.75
N GLY A 219 1.28 -19.47 -5.90
CA GLY A 219 1.16 -20.39 -4.77
C GLY A 219 2.40 -20.37 -3.87
N LEU A 220 3.60 -20.44 -4.46
CA LEU A 220 4.86 -20.36 -3.73
C LEU A 220 5.04 -19.00 -3.04
N PHE A 221 4.65 -17.92 -3.70
CA PHE A 221 4.69 -16.57 -3.14
C PHE A 221 3.77 -16.45 -1.93
N VAL A 222 2.54 -16.95 -2.01
CA VAL A 222 1.60 -16.96 -0.88
C VAL A 222 2.13 -17.78 0.30
N GLU A 223 2.76 -18.93 0.06
CA GLU A 223 3.41 -19.69 1.14
C GLU A 223 4.55 -18.91 1.80
N LYS A 224 5.32 -18.13 1.03
CA LYS A 224 6.36 -17.24 1.59
C LYS A 224 5.74 -16.14 2.45
N LEU A 225 4.68 -15.47 1.97
CA LEU A 225 3.96 -14.45 2.75
C LEU A 225 3.40 -15.03 4.06
N ARG A 226 2.90 -16.27 4.03
CA ARG A 226 2.39 -16.97 5.22
C ARG A 226 3.47 -17.34 6.23
N ALA A 227 4.68 -17.60 5.75
CA ALA A 227 5.82 -17.95 6.60
C ALA A 227 6.52 -16.75 7.24
N HIS A 228 6.07 -15.51 6.98
CA HIS A 228 6.69 -14.30 7.52
C HIS A 228 6.63 -14.29 9.06
N PRO A 229 7.77 -14.07 9.77
CA PRO A 229 7.81 -14.21 11.22
C PRO A 229 7.05 -13.10 11.97
N GLU A 230 7.03 -11.90 11.40
CA GLU A 230 6.46 -10.70 12.06
C GLU A 230 5.01 -10.41 11.63
N TYR A 231 4.57 -10.95 10.49
CA TYR A 231 3.30 -10.63 9.87
C TYR A 231 2.44 -11.88 9.80
N ALA A 232 1.27 -11.83 10.45
CA ALA A 232 0.30 -12.91 10.35
C ALA A 232 -0.49 -12.75 9.05
N PHE A 233 -0.21 -13.58 8.06
CA PHE A 233 -0.92 -13.60 6.78
C PHE A 233 -2.44 -13.73 6.97
N VAL A 234 -3.20 -12.91 6.23
CA VAL A 234 -4.67 -12.98 6.17
C VAL A 234 -5.11 -13.40 4.77
N ASP A 235 -4.74 -12.64 3.74
CA ASP A 235 -5.15 -12.93 2.36
C ASP A 235 -4.17 -12.34 1.33
N TYR A 236 -4.20 -12.88 0.11
CA TYR A 236 -3.51 -12.31 -1.05
C TYR A 236 -4.32 -12.51 -2.32
N ILE A 237 -4.62 -11.41 -3.01
CA ILE A 237 -5.42 -11.39 -4.24
C ILE A 237 -4.51 -11.10 -5.42
N ALA A 238 -4.04 -12.14 -6.11
CA ALA A 238 -3.08 -11.98 -7.22
C ALA A 238 -3.57 -11.07 -8.36
N VAL A 239 -4.89 -11.02 -8.60
CA VAL A 239 -5.49 -10.19 -9.66
C VAL A 239 -5.25 -8.70 -9.44
N THR A 240 -5.38 -8.24 -8.19
CA THR A 240 -5.22 -6.82 -7.80
C THR A 240 -3.87 -6.54 -7.14
N GLY A 241 -3.16 -7.59 -6.73
CA GLY A 241 -1.94 -7.49 -5.93
C GLY A 241 -2.23 -7.13 -4.47
N ASP A 242 -3.48 -7.23 -4.01
CA ASP A 242 -3.83 -6.85 -2.65
C ASP A 242 -3.27 -7.88 -1.67
N TRP A 243 -2.46 -7.41 -0.71
CA TRP A 243 -1.91 -8.23 0.34
C TRP A 243 -2.45 -7.77 1.70
N VAL A 244 -3.10 -8.69 2.41
CA VAL A 244 -3.66 -8.45 3.72
C VAL A 244 -2.92 -9.26 4.77
N PHE A 245 -2.45 -8.60 5.83
CA PHE A 245 -1.77 -9.24 6.95
C PHE A 245 -2.03 -8.50 8.26
N ARG A 246 -1.74 -9.15 9.38
CA ARG A 246 -1.86 -8.58 10.73
C ARG A 246 -0.51 -8.37 11.37
N MET A 247 -0.40 -7.29 12.13
CA MET A 247 0.74 -6.98 12.98
C MET A 247 0.27 -6.80 14.42
N SER A 248 1.10 -7.21 15.38
CA SER A 248 0.78 -7.02 16.80
C SER A 248 1.15 -5.62 17.31
N HIS A 249 2.05 -4.93 16.62
CA HIS A 249 2.58 -3.60 16.94
C HIS A 249 3.43 -3.09 15.77
N PHE A 250 3.85 -1.82 15.81
CA PHE A 250 4.70 -1.15 14.82
C PHE A 250 6.05 -0.78 15.40
#